data_AF-A0AAV1A3A3-F1
#
_entry.id   AF-A0AAV1A3A3-F1
#
_cell.length_a   1.000
_cell.length_b   1.000
_cell.length_c   1.000
_cell.angle_alpha   90.00
_cell.angle_beta   90.00
_cell.angle_gamma   90.00
#
_symmetry.space_group_name_H-M   'P 1'
#
loop_
_entity.id
_entity.type
_entity.pdbx_description
1 polymer ?
#
loop_
_entity_poly.entity_id
_entity_poly.type
_entity_poly.pdbx_seq_one_letter_code
_entity_poly.pdbx_strand_id
1 'polypeptide(L)'
;MGSRFIKSLIVILSLSSLLLSTNAVPSTRFINYISTRFAATAPSSRGIDYISESVPAVAPSSRRIDYISTSVPAAAPSSGVIASGDNLQEGNFILDQASQSGATLLGDIAARASKRAYPEIMQLCIDGENVALCAETILKQMNGPFDPLKALEIEVDATLVQAKTVAGTIQKLLQDPSTDKKALDALDICHSQYGYMLDTIKEAVDLLQQQNVVDAYYKFNAVISYKSSCDDAFVESPGVNMPFSQDSETLFQLGGNCLGIMNELINHVKL
;
A
#
# COMPACT_ATOMS: atom_id res chain seq x y z
N MET A 1 19.31 1.68 52.60
CA MET A 1 19.61 3.02 52.03
C MET A 1 18.90 3.23 50.67
N GLY A 2 17.62 2.84 50.52
CA GLY A 2 16.94 2.78 49.20
C GLY A 2 15.56 3.45 49.08
N SER A 3 14.93 3.91 50.17
CA SER A 3 13.58 4.50 50.11
C SER A 3 13.59 6.03 49.85
N ARG A 4 14.70 6.72 50.13
CA ARG A 4 14.79 8.18 49.95
C ARG A 4 15.05 8.60 48.50
N PHE A 5 15.71 7.77 47.70
CA PHE A 5 15.99 8.06 46.30
C PHE A 5 14.75 8.03 45.40
N ILE A 6 13.83 7.08 45.65
CA ILE A 6 12.61 6.93 44.85
C ILE A 6 11.67 8.13 45.05
N LYS A 7 11.58 8.68 46.27
CA LYS A 7 10.74 9.85 46.54
C LYS A 7 11.26 11.12 45.85
N SER A 8 12.58 11.30 45.79
CA SER A 8 13.15 12.44 45.06
C SER A 8 12.98 12.34 43.55
N LEU A 9 13.03 11.12 42.98
CA LEU A 9 12.91 10.93 41.54
C LEU A 9 11.48 11.19 41.02
N ILE A 10 10.46 10.84 41.82
CA ILE A 10 9.04 11.09 41.48
C ILE A 10 8.72 12.59 41.51
N VAL A 11 9.31 13.36 42.43
CA VAL A 11 9.10 14.82 42.50
C VAL A 11 9.70 15.55 41.31
N ILE A 12 10.87 15.09 40.81
CA ILE A 12 11.54 15.71 39.66
C ILE A 12 10.74 15.48 38.36
N LEU A 13 10.20 14.28 38.15
CA LEU A 13 9.41 13.97 36.95
C LEU A 13 8.08 14.77 36.87
N SER A 14 7.45 15.02 38.02
CA SER A 14 6.22 15.83 38.06
C SER A 14 6.47 17.32 37.78
N LEU A 15 7.64 17.85 38.16
CA LEU A 15 8.00 19.26 37.91
C LEU A 15 8.35 19.53 36.44
N SER A 16 8.96 18.56 35.73
CA SER A 16 9.25 18.68 34.30
C SER A 16 7.98 18.78 33.44
N SER A 17 6.87 18.18 33.87
CA SER A 17 5.60 18.23 33.15
C SER A 17 4.88 19.58 33.27
N LEU A 18 5.14 20.35 34.33
CA LEU A 18 4.54 21.69 34.50
C LEU A 18 5.26 22.80 33.73
N LEU A 19 6.52 22.60 33.32
CA LEU A 19 7.29 23.61 32.61
C LEU A 19 7.12 23.56 31.08
N LEU A 20 6.47 22.52 30.55
CA LEU A 20 6.19 22.39 29.11
C LEU A 20 4.86 23.04 28.69
N SER A 21 4.00 23.46 29.63
CA SER A 21 2.68 24.06 29.32
C SER A 21 2.66 25.59 29.29
N THR A 22 3.77 26.28 29.58
CA THR A 22 3.78 27.74 29.77
C THR A 22 4.25 28.59 28.58
N ASN A 23 4.50 28.01 27.41
CA ASN A 23 4.97 28.76 26.22
C ASN A 23 4.01 28.70 25.01
N ALA A 24 2.70 28.78 25.24
CA ALA A 24 1.76 29.12 24.17
C ALA A 24 1.67 30.66 24.05
N VAL A 25 2.56 31.25 23.25
CA VAL A 25 2.48 32.66 22.84
C VAL A 25 1.30 32.82 21.87
N PRO A 26 0.31 33.69 22.13
CA PRO A 26 -0.73 33.98 21.16
C PRO A 26 -0.14 34.81 20.01
N SER A 27 0.01 34.22 18.83
CA SER A 27 0.31 34.98 17.62
C SER A 27 -0.96 35.68 17.15
N THR A 28 -1.14 36.93 17.55
CA THR A 28 -2.15 37.83 16.97
C THR A 28 -1.67 38.32 15.61
N ARG A 29 -1.73 37.46 14.58
CA ARG A 29 -1.76 37.95 13.20
C ARG A 29 -3.21 38.33 12.86
N PHE A 30 -3.48 39.62 12.96
CA PHE A 30 -4.60 40.30 12.32
C PHE A 30 -4.52 40.05 10.81
N ILE A 31 -5.36 39.14 10.29
CA ILE A 31 -5.72 39.13 8.87
C ILE A 31 -7.00 39.95 8.77
N ASN A 32 -6.90 41.12 8.15
CA ASN A 32 -8.05 41.91 7.71
C ASN A 32 -8.83 41.09 6.68
N TYR A 33 -9.90 40.43 7.13
CA TYR A 33 -10.91 39.89 6.24
C TYR A 33 -11.78 41.07 5.77
N ILE A 34 -11.47 41.61 4.60
CA ILE A 34 -12.36 42.54 3.92
C ILE A 34 -13.63 41.74 3.54
N SER A 35 -14.65 41.85 4.39
CA SER A 35 -16.00 41.37 4.10
C SER A 35 -16.63 42.31 3.06
N THR A 36 -16.39 42.01 1.79
CA THR A 36 -17.21 42.56 0.71
C THR A 36 -18.53 41.78 0.67
N ARG A 37 -19.57 42.36 1.27
CA ARG A 37 -20.95 41.88 1.11
C ARG A 37 -21.39 42.19 -0.32
N PHE A 38 -21.32 41.20 -1.20
CA PHE A 38 -22.13 41.21 -2.42
C PHE A 38 -23.52 40.68 -2.07
N ALA A 39 -24.53 41.53 -2.27
CA ALA A 39 -25.92 41.14 -2.20
C ALA A 39 -26.21 40.18 -3.37
N ALA A 40 -26.46 38.91 -3.06
CA ALA A 40 -26.95 37.94 -4.04
C ALA A 40 -28.46 38.17 -4.23
N THR A 41 -28.83 38.66 -5.40
CA THR A 41 -30.21 38.64 -5.92
C THR A 41 -30.70 37.20 -6.05
N ALA A 42 -31.88 36.92 -5.50
CA ALA A 42 -32.55 35.63 -5.54
C ALA A 42 -32.87 35.19 -6.99
N PRO A 43 -32.62 33.93 -7.38
CA PRO A 43 -33.11 33.41 -8.65
C PRO A 43 -34.61 33.09 -8.56
N SER A 44 -35.34 33.59 -9.56
CA SER A 44 -36.75 33.36 -9.83
C SER A 44 -37.05 31.88 -10.08
N SER A 45 -38.07 31.37 -9.39
CA SER A 45 -38.68 30.06 -9.62
C SER A 45 -39.42 30.05 -10.97
N ARG A 46 -38.85 29.38 -11.97
CA ARG A 46 -39.59 28.88 -13.13
C ARG A 46 -39.73 27.38 -13.00
N GLY A 47 -40.98 26.94 -12.81
CA GLY A 47 -41.36 25.54 -12.84
C GLY A 47 -41.05 24.92 -14.19
N ILE A 48 -40.41 23.75 -14.16
CA ILE A 48 -40.35 22.83 -15.28
C ILE A 48 -41.12 21.60 -14.85
N ASP A 49 -42.27 21.41 -15.48
CA ASP A 49 -43.09 20.20 -15.36
C ASP A 49 -42.30 19.00 -15.90
N TYR A 50 -42.00 18.05 -15.03
CA TYR A 50 -41.48 16.75 -15.42
C TYR A 50 -42.65 15.85 -15.84
N ILE A 51 -42.83 15.70 -17.15
CA ILE A 51 -43.64 14.62 -17.72
C ILE A 51 -42.82 13.33 -17.62
N SER A 52 -43.38 12.35 -16.90
CA SER A 52 -42.83 11.01 -16.73
C SER A 52 -43.15 10.18 -17.97
N GLU A 53 -42.13 9.84 -18.76
CA GLU A 53 -42.25 8.94 -19.90
C GLU A 53 -41.44 7.66 -19.59
N SER A 54 -42.17 6.58 -19.33
CA SER A 54 -41.64 5.27 -18.97
C SER A 54 -41.08 4.55 -20.21
N VAL A 55 -39.77 4.29 -20.21
CA VAL A 55 -39.11 3.44 -21.23
C VAL A 55 -39.17 1.97 -20.77
N PRO A 56 -39.60 1.01 -21.63
CA PRO A 56 -39.62 -0.40 -21.27
C PRO A 56 -38.23 -1.03 -21.27
N ALA A 57 -37.98 -1.87 -20.26
CA ALA A 57 -36.74 -2.63 -20.09
C ALA A 57 -36.55 -3.67 -21.20
N VAL A 58 -35.38 -3.63 -21.85
CA VAL A 58 -34.92 -4.67 -22.78
C VAL A 58 -34.09 -5.69 -21.99
N ALA A 59 -34.50 -6.95 -22.03
CA ALA A 59 -33.81 -8.07 -21.39
C ALA A 59 -32.48 -8.41 -22.08
N PRO A 60 -31.40 -8.73 -21.35
CA PRO A 60 -30.16 -9.18 -21.97
C PRO A 60 -30.25 -10.67 -22.34
N SER A 61 -29.99 -10.95 -23.62
CA SER A 61 -29.90 -12.30 -24.18
C SER A 61 -28.67 -13.03 -23.64
N SER A 62 -28.88 -14.27 -23.21
CA SER A 62 -27.86 -15.24 -22.79
C SER A 62 -26.85 -15.52 -23.92
N ARG A 63 -25.56 -15.21 -23.68
CA ARG A 63 -24.45 -15.74 -24.46
C ARG A 63 -23.72 -16.79 -23.62
N ARG A 64 -23.81 -18.05 -24.05
CA ARG A 64 -22.91 -19.13 -23.64
C ARG A 64 -21.48 -18.74 -24.01
N ILE A 65 -20.58 -18.82 -23.04
CA ILE A 65 -19.14 -18.96 -23.29
C ILE A 65 -18.81 -20.39 -22.86
N ASP A 66 -18.52 -21.24 -23.83
CA ASP A 66 -18.03 -22.60 -23.60
C ASP A 66 -16.58 -22.50 -23.10
N TYR A 67 -16.36 -22.82 -21.83
CA TYR A 67 -15.04 -22.94 -21.22
C TYR A 67 -14.42 -24.28 -21.65
N ILE A 68 -13.42 -24.22 -22.53
CA ILE A 68 -12.58 -25.39 -22.84
C ILE A 68 -11.60 -25.57 -21.69
N SER A 69 -11.83 -26.63 -20.91
CA SER A 69 -10.95 -27.10 -19.84
C SER A 69 -9.85 -27.96 -20.45
N THR A 70 -8.60 -27.48 -20.45
CA THR A 70 -7.41 -28.29 -20.70
C THR A 70 -6.61 -28.43 -19.42
N SER A 71 -6.77 -29.58 -18.78
CA SER A 71 -5.98 -30.06 -17.65
C SER A 71 -4.58 -30.49 -18.12
N VAL A 72 -3.53 -29.88 -17.57
CA VAL A 72 -2.15 -30.37 -17.67
C VAL A 72 -1.79 -31.07 -16.35
N PRO A 73 -1.24 -32.30 -16.36
CA PRO A 73 -0.95 -33.04 -15.14
C PRO A 73 0.28 -32.53 -14.40
N ALA A 74 0.16 -32.48 -13.07
CA ALA A 74 1.21 -32.16 -12.12
C ALA A 74 2.26 -33.28 -12.06
N ALA A 75 3.54 -32.93 -12.26
CA ALA A 75 4.66 -33.80 -11.96
C ALA A 75 5.08 -33.61 -10.49
N ALA A 76 5.09 -34.73 -9.75
CA ALA A 76 5.54 -34.80 -8.36
C ALA A 76 7.06 -34.65 -8.24
N PRO A 77 7.60 -34.04 -7.16
CA PRO A 77 9.00 -34.18 -6.82
C PRO A 77 9.21 -35.38 -5.89
N SER A 78 10.11 -36.26 -6.32
CA SER A 78 10.61 -37.42 -5.58
C SER A 78 11.57 -37.01 -4.46
N SER A 79 11.40 -37.65 -3.30
CA SER A 79 12.33 -37.65 -2.17
C SER A 79 13.73 -38.15 -2.55
N GLY A 80 14.76 -37.44 -2.08
CA GLY A 80 16.15 -37.90 -2.05
C GLY A 80 16.84 -37.29 -0.83
N VAL A 81 17.34 -38.15 0.06
CA VAL A 81 17.97 -37.82 1.34
C VAL A 81 19.49 -38.10 1.25
N ILE A 82 20.26 -37.36 2.05
CA ILE A 82 21.61 -37.62 2.62
C ILE A 82 22.81 -37.06 1.82
N ALA A 83 23.50 -36.03 2.36
CA ALA A 83 24.76 -36.18 3.11
C ALA A 83 25.42 -34.82 3.40
N SER A 84 25.90 -34.65 4.64
CA SER A 84 26.76 -33.56 5.12
C SER A 84 28.20 -33.67 4.61
N GLY A 85 28.89 -32.53 4.49
CA GLY A 85 30.36 -32.49 4.37
C GLY A 85 30.91 -31.10 4.05
N ASP A 86 31.57 -30.48 5.03
CA ASP A 86 32.37 -29.26 4.89
C ASP A 86 33.59 -29.47 3.97
N ASN A 87 33.90 -28.50 3.10
CA ASN A 87 35.23 -27.86 3.05
C ASN A 87 35.35 -26.75 2.01
N LEU A 88 36.05 -25.70 2.42
CA LEU A 88 36.62 -24.63 1.61
C LEU A 88 37.78 -25.17 0.76
N GLN A 89 37.80 -24.86 -0.54
CA GLN A 89 39.07 -24.64 -1.25
C GLN A 89 38.90 -23.86 -2.55
N GLU A 90 39.74 -22.82 -2.67
CA GLU A 90 40.06 -22.09 -3.90
C GLU A 90 40.61 -23.05 -4.98
N GLY A 91 40.15 -22.90 -6.22
CA GLY A 91 40.66 -23.69 -7.34
C GLY A 91 40.12 -23.24 -8.70
N ASN A 92 41.04 -22.75 -9.52
CA ASN A 92 40.98 -22.36 -10.93
C ASN A 92 39.77 -22.79 -11.78
N PHE A 93 39.23 -21.79 -12.48
CA PHE A 93 38.25 -21.87 -13.55
C PHE A 93 38.90 -22.45 -14.83
N ILE A 94 38.54 -23.67 -15.21
CA ILE A 94 38.75 -24.21 -16.56
C ILE A 94 37.40 -24.18 -17.27
N LEU A 95 37.36 -23.49 -18.41
CA LEU A 95 36.25 -23.45 -19.35
C LEU A 95 35.99 -24.85 -19.91
N ASP A 96 34.79 -25.38 -19.65
CA ASP A 96 34.19 -26.36 -20.56
C ASP A 96 32.72 -25.98 -20.77
N GLN A 97 32.43 -25.38 -21.92
CA GLN A 97 31.08 -25.10 -22.40
C GLN A 97 30.71 -26.18 -23.41
N ALA A 98 29.69 -26.97 -23.09
CA ALA A 98 28.82 -27.51 -24.12
C ALA A 98 27.41 -27.81 -23.57
N SER A 99 26.42 -27.22 -24.24
CA SER A 99 25.07 -27.77 -24.42
C SER A 99 24.06 -27.66 -23.26
N GLN A 100 23.51 -26.45 -23.08
CA GLN A 100 22.12 -26.16 -22.69
C GLN A 100 21.94 -24.63 -22.72
N SER A 101 21.59 -24.03 -23.87
CA SER A 101 21.86 -22.58 -24.11
C SER A 101 20.64 -21.68 -24.30
N GLY A 102 19.43 -22.10 -23.92
CA GLY A 102 18.22 -21.28 -24.08
C GLY A 102 17.65 -20.74 -22.77
N ALA A 103 17.25 -21.64 -21.87
CA ALA A 103 16.53 -21.30 -20.64
C ALA A 103 17.46 -20.85 -19.49
N THR A 104 18.68 -21.39 -19.42
CA THR A 104 19.70 -21.07 -18.41
C THR A 104 20.34 -19.71 -18.65
N LEU A 105 20.58 -19.33 -19.91
CA LEU A 105 21.22 -18.05 -20.24
C LEU A 105 20.33 -16.85 -19.84
N LEU A 106 19.02 -16.92 -20.09
CA LEU A 106 18.09 -15.86 -19.71
C LEU A 106 17.93 -15.78 -18.18
N GLY A 107 17.87 -16.92 -17.49
CA GLY A 107 17.86 -16.97 -16.02
C GLY A 107 19.14 -16.40 -15.39
N ASP A 108 20.30 -16.73 -15.94
CA ASP A 108 21.60 -16.25 -15.46
C ASP A 108 21.81 -14.75 -15.73
N ILE A 109 21.30 -14.23 -16.85
CA ILE A 109 21.36 -12.80 -17.16
C ILE A 109 20.41 -12.01 -16.25
N ALA A 110 19.18 -12.49 -16.05
CA ALA A 110 18.23 -11.87 -15.12
C ALA A 110 18.79 -11.87 -13.68
N ALA A 111 19.30 -13.00 -13.19
CA ALA A 111 19.91 -13.09 -11.86
C ALA A 111 21.11 -12.15 -11.69
N ARG A 112 21.95 -11.99 -12.73
CA ARG A 112 23.07 -11.04 -12.71
C ARG A 112 22.61 -9.58 -12.76
N ALA A 113 21.55 -9.27 -13.51
CA ALA A 113 20.96 -7.94 -13.56
C ALA A 113 20.36 -7.55 -12.20
N SER A 114 19.58 -8.46 -11.58
CA SER A 114 19.02 -8.27 -10.23
C SER A 114 20.12 -8.08 -9.18
N LYS A 115 21.22 -8.86 -9.25
CA LYS A 115 22.36 -8.70 -8.32
C LYS A 115 23.05 -7.35 -8.49
N ARG A 116 23.10 -6.80 -9.71
CA ARG A 116 23.70 -5.50 -9.98
C ARG A 116 22.82 -4.35 -9.52
N ALA A 117 21.51 -4.46 -9.70
CA ALA A 117 20.53 -3.45 -9.30
C ALA A 117 20.22 -3.46 -7.79
N TYR A 118 20.60 -4.52 -7.08
CA TYR A 118 20.28 -4.69 -5.66
C TYR A 118 20.72 -3.50 -4.78
N PRO A 119 21.95 -2.97 -4.89
CA PRO A 119 22.35 -1.80 -4.10
C PRO A 119 21.50 -0.56 -4.40
N GLU A 120 21.16 -0.30 -5.67
CA GLU A 120 20.32 0.84 -6.07
C GLU A 120 18.88 0.68 -5.56
N ILE A 121 18.32 -0.53 -5.62
CA ILE A 121 16.99 -0.83 -5.05
C ILE A 121 17.00 -0.62 -3.53
N MET A 122 18.01 -1.13 -2.84
CA MET A 122 18.13 -0.94 -1.38
C MET A 122 18.23 0.53 -1.01
N GLN A 123 18.95 1.32 -1.80
CA GLN A 123 19.02 2.76 -1.61
C GLN A 123 17.68 3.45 -1.86
N LEU A 124 16.94 3.04 -2.91
CA LEU A 124 15.60 3.57 -3.20
C LEU A 124 14.60 3.26 -2.07
N CYS A 125 14.72 2.08 -1.46
CA CYS A 125 13.83 1.60 -0.41
C CYS A 125 14.20 2.09 1.01
N ILE A 126 15.26 2.89 1.17
CA ILE A 126 15.86 3.16 2.49
C ILE A 126 14.92 3.86 3.47
N ASP A 127 14.05 4.74 2.97
CA ASP A 127 13.05 5.48 3.74
C ASP A 127 11.67 4.79 3.74
N GLY A 128 11.60 3.56 3.21
CA GLY A 128 10.36 2.77 3.18
C GLY A 128 10.02 2.18 4.55
N GLU A 129 8.73 1.95 4.78
CA GLU A 129 8.19 1.36 6.01
C GLU A 129 8.77 -0.05 6.29
N ASN A 130 8.96 -0.84 5.24
CA ASN A 130 9.59 -2.15 5.29
C ASN A 130 10.55 -2.32 4.11
N VAL A 131 11.81 -1.94 4.34
CA VAL A 131 12.90 -1.99 3.36
C VAL A 131 13.05 -3.37 2.71
N ALA A 132 12.92 -4.44 3.49
CA ALA A 132 13.07 -5.81 2.97
C ALA A 132 11.92 -6.17 2.02
N LEU A 133 10.68 -5.87 2.41
CA LEU A 133 9.49 -6.08 1.58
C LEU A 133 9.56 -5.23 0.30
N CYS A 134 10.00 -3.98 0.40
CA CYS A 134 10.18 -3.08 -0.74
C CYS A 134 11.16 -3.68 -1.76
N ALA A 135 12.36 -4.05 -1.30
CA ALA A 135 13.37 -4.61 -2.18
C ALA A 135 12.91 -5.94 -2.80
N GLU A 136 12.29 -6.81 -2.01
CA GLU A 136 11.76 -8.09 -2.50
C GLU A 136 10.67 -7.90 -3.56
N THR A 137 9.76 -6.96 -3.35
CA THR A 137 8.64 -6.65 -4.25
C THR A 137 9.15 -6.15 -5.60
N ILE A 138 10.09 -5.20 -5.59
CA ILE A 138 10.73 -4.67 -6.80
C ILE A 138 11.52 -5.77 -7.52
N LEU A 139 12.38 -6.51 -6.81
CA LEU A 139 13.23 -7.54 -7.40
C LEU A 139 12.44 -8.65 -8.10
N LYS A 140 11.25 -9.00 -7.57
CA LYS A 140 10.39 -10.05 -8.14
C LYS A 140 9.80 -9.68 -9.50
N GLN A 141 9.58 -8.39 -9.76
CA GLN A 141 8.82 -7.93 -10.92
C GLN A 141 9.65 -7.08 -11.89
N MET A 142 10.75 -6.51 -11.41
CA MET A 142 11.61 -5.67 -12.23
C MET A 142 12.40 -6.53 -13.23
N ASN A 143 12.29 -6.15 -14.50
CA ASN A 143 13.00 -6.78 -15.60
C ASN A 143 13.82 -5.73 -16.33
N GLY A 144 15.08 -6.04 -16.64
CA GLY A 144 15.97 -5.12 -17.36
C GLY A 144 16.79 -4.21 -16.44
N PRO A 145 17.29 -3.07 -16.97
CA PRO A 145 18.03 -2.09 -16.19
C PRO A 145 17.19 -1.50 -15.06
N PHE A 146 17.86 -1.10 -13.97
CA PHE A 146 17.20 -0.41 -12.88
C PHE A 146 16.69 0.96 -13.35
N ASP A 147 15.41 1.21 -13.14
CA ASP A 147 14.73 2.48 -13.34
C ASP A 147 13.93 2.76 -12.07
N PRO A 148 14.22 3.87 -11.36
CA PRO A 148 13.60 4.13 -10.06
C PRO A 148 12.12 4.52 -10.17
N LEU A 149 11.68 5.12 -11.28
CA LEU A 149 10.27 5.37 -11.52
C LEU A 149 9.54 4.06 -11.82
N LYS A 150 10.17 3.17 -12.60
CA LYS A 150 9.58 1.85 -12.86
C LYS A 150 9.52 0.98 -11.60
N ALA A 151 10.52 1.09 -10.72
CA ALA A 151 10.51 0.45 -9.41
C ALA A 151 9.38 0.97 -8.53
N LEU A 152 9.13 2.29 -8.53
CA LEU A 152 7.97 2.87 -7.85
C LEU A 152 6.64 2.36 -8.41
N GLU A 153 6.48 2.31 -9.74
CA GLU A 153 5.26 1.75 -10.36
C GLU A 153 4.99 0.31 -9.91
N ILE A 154 6.04 -0.52 -9.79
CA ILE A 154 5.92 -1.89 -9.29
C ILE A 154 5.40 -1.93 -7.85
N GLU A 155 5.92 -1.07 -6.96
CA GLU A 155 5.48 -1.00 -5.56
C GLU A 155 4.03 -0.50 -5.44
N VAL A 156 3.64 0.48 -6.27
CA VAL A 156 2.26 0.99 -6.35
C VAL A 156 1.30 -0.09 -6.84
N ASP A 157 1.69 -0.85 -7.88
CA ASP A 157 0.89 -1.97 -8.39
C ASP A 157 0.74 -3.08 -7.36
N ALA A 158 1.80 -3.40 -6.61
CA ALA A 158 1.74 -4.35 -5.51
C ALA A 158 0.79 -3.88 -4.41
N THR A 159 0.82 -2.59 -4.06
CA THR A 159 -0.13 -1.98 -3.12
C THR A 159 -1.56 -2.10 -3.63
N LEU A 160 -1.81 -1.82 -4.91
CA LEU A 160 -3.13 -1.96 -5.53
C LEU A 160 -3.65 -3.40 -5.48
N VAL A 161 -2.78 -4.38 -5.73
CA VAL A 161 -3.12 -5.81 -5.64
C VAL A 161 -3.51 -6.18 -4.21
N GLN A 162 -2.71 -5.76 -3.22
CA GLN A 162 -3.01 -6.03 -1.82
C GLN A 162 -4.32 -5.34 -1.38
N ALA A 163 -4.57 -4.10 -1.82
CA ALA A 163 -5.81 -3.38 -1.55
C ALA A 163 -7.04 -4.13 -2.10
N LYS A 164 -6.94 -4.68 -3.31
CA LYS A 164 -7.99 -5.50 -3.91
C LYS A 164 -8.22 -6.79 -3.14
N THR A 165 -7.16 -7.43 -2.64
CA THR A 165 -7.25 -8.62 -1.80
C THR A 165 -8.04 -8.33 -0.53
N VAL A 166 -7.68 -7.28 0.21
CA VAL A 166 -8.38 -6.91 1.45
C VAL A 166 -9.83 -6.50 1.18
N ALA A 167 -10.08 -5.67 0.16
CA ALA A 167 -11.42 -5.27 -0.23
C ALA A 167 -12.31 -6.50 -0.57
N GLY A 168 -11.74 -7.48 -1.28
CA GLY A 168 -12.41 -8.74 -1.58
C GLY A 168 -12.73 -9.56 -0.32
N THR A 169 -11.83 -9.57 0.67
CA THR A 169 -12.07 -10.22 1.97
C THR A 169 -13.18 -9.52 2.75
N ILE A 170 -13.16 -8.19 2.83
CA ILE A 170 -14.22 -7.40 3.48
C ILE A 170 -15.57 -7.69 2.85
N GLN A 171 -15.65 -7.66 1.52
CA GLN A 171 -16.89 -7.93 0.79
C GLN A 171 -17.44 -9.33 1.08
N LYS A 172 -16.57 -10.36 1.18
CA LYS A 172 -16.98 -11.72 1.53
C LYS A 172 -17.53 -11.79 2.95
N LEU A 173 -16.87 -11.14 3.91
CA LEU A 173 -17.32 -11.12 5.31
C LEU A 173 -18.68 -10.44 5.46
N LEU A 174 -18.90 -9.33 4.76
CA LEU A 174 -20.20 -8.64 4.74
C LEU A 174 -21.33 -9.50 4.15
N GLN A 175 -21.01 -10.41 3.21
CA GLN A 175 -21.98 -11.31 2.60
C GLN A 175 -22.20 -12.61 3.37
N ASP A 176 -21.32 -12.93 4.33
CA ASP A 176 -21.38 -14.17 5.10
C ASP A 176 -22.33 -13.99 6.30
N PRO A 177 -23.46 -14.73 6.34
CA PRO A 177 -24.41 -14.64 7.45
C PRO A 177 -23.86 -15.17 8.79
N SER A 178 -22.72 -15.88 8.76
CA SER A 178 -22.02 -16.35 9.96
C SER A 178 -21.05 -15.31 10.55
N THR A 179 -20.81 -14.20 9.86
CA THR A 179 -19.99 -13.09 10.36
C THR A 179 -20.58 -12.51 11.64
N ASP A 180 -19.72 -12.22 12.63
CA ASP A 180 -20.16 -11.61 13.88
C ASP A 180 -20.87 -10.28 13.60
N LYS A 181 -22.10 -10.15 14.09
CA LYS A 181 -22.91 -8.95 13.94
C LYS A 181 -22.23 -7.70 14.48
N LYS A 182 -21.38 -7.84 15.51
CA LYS A 182 -20.62 -6.73 16.06
C LYS A 182 -19.52 -6.23 15.12
N ALA A 183 -19.11 -7.03 14.14
CA ALA A 183 -18.10 -6.66 13.16
C ALA A 183 -18.68 -5.91 11.96
N LEU A 184 -20.00 -5.96 11.74
CA LEU A 184 -20.62 -5.48 10.50
C LEU A 184 -20.43 -3.97 10.29
N ASP A 185 -20.61 -3.15 11.33
CA ASP A 185 -20.42 -1.70 11.22
C ASP A 185 -18.96 -1.35 10.87
N ALA A 186 -18.00 -2.01 11.51
CA ALA A 186 -16.57 -1.83 11.20
C ALA A 186 -16.23 -2.31 9.78
N LEU A 187 -16.82 -3.44 9.35
CA LEU A 187 -16.65 -3.96 7.99
C LEU A 187 -17.23 -3.03 6.93
N ASP A 188 -18.38 -2.39 7.19
CA ASP A 188 -19.00 -1.43 6.26
C ASP A 188 -18.17 -0.14 6.13
N ILE A 189 -17.60 0.35 7.24
CA ILE A 189 -16.62 1.45 7.22
C ILE A 189 -15.41 1.04 6.39
N CYS A 190 -14.80 -0.10 6.71
CA CYS A 190 -13.65 -0.63 5.97
C CYS A 190 -13.95 -0.80 4.48
N HIS A 191 -15.13 -1.30 4.11
CA HIS A 191 -15.54 -1.45 2.72
C HIS A 191 -15.53 -0.12 1.98
N SER A 192 -16.09 0.92 2.60
CA SER A 192 -16.10 2.28 2.04
C SER A 192 -14.68 2.85 1.92
N GLN A 193 -13.87 2.70 2.97
CA GLN A 193 -12.49 3.20 3.00
C GLN A 193 -11.61 2.51 1.94
N TYR A 194 -11.72 1.19 1.79
CA TYR A 194 -11.01 0.46 0.75
C TYR A 194 -11.52 0.79 -0.66
N GLY A 195 -12.80 1.15 -0.82
CA GLY A 195 -13.32 1.73 -2.06
C GLY A 195 -12.58 3.01 -2.45
N TYR A 196 -12.51 3.99 -1.53
CA TYR A 196 -11.78 5.24 -1.77
C TYR A 196 -10.28 5.01 -2.00
N MET A 197 -9.69 4.07 -1.28
CA MET A 197 -8.30 3.67 -1.42
C MET A 197 -8.01 3.13 -2.83
N LEU A 198 -8.84 2.23 -3.34
CA LEU A 198 -8.66 1.64 -4.67
C LEU A 198 -8.71 2.69 -5.78
N ASP A 199 -9.61 3.66 -5.69
CA ASP A 199 -9.70 4.73 -6.68
C ASP A 199 -8.52 5.69 -6.56
N THR A 200 -8.12 6.03 -5.33
CA THR A 200 -6.96 6.90 -5.06
C THR A 200 -5.64 6.29 -5.55
N ILE A 201 -5.45 4.97 -5.40
CA ILE A 201 -4.26 4.28 -5.92
C ILE A 201 -4.24 4.32 -7.45
N LYS A 202 -5.38 4.15 -8.13
CA LYS A 202 -5.45 4.28 -9.60
C LYS A 202 -5.10 5.69 -10.06
N GLU A 203 -5.61 6.71 -9.37
CA GLU A 203 -5.24 8.09 -9.65
C GLU A 203 -3.73 8.32 -9.47
N ALA A 204 -3.11 7.71 -8.45
CA ALA A 204 -1.66 7.75 -8.28
C ALA A 204 -0.92 7.09 -9.45
N VAL A 205 -1.40 5.95 -9.97
CA VAL A 205 -0.85 5.31 -11.18
C VAL A 205 -0.90 6.27 -12.38
N ASP A 206 -2.03 6.93 -12.60
CA ASP A 206 -2.21 7.89 -13.70
C ASP A 206 -1.26 9.11 -13.56
N LEU A 207 -0.99 9.54 -12.33
CA LEU A 207 -0.04 10.61 -12.03
C LEU A 207 1.41 10.17 -12.28
N LEU A 208 1.79 8.94 -11.94
CA LEU A 208 3.13 8.41 -12.20
C LEU A 208 3.42 8.26 -13.69
N GLN A 209 2.42 7.90 -14.50
CA GLN A 209 2.54 7.90 -15.97
C GLN A 209 2.83 9.30 -16.54
N GLN A 210 2.41 10.35 -15.82
CA GLN A 210 2.70 11.75 -16.13
C GLN A 210 3.97 12.27 -15.43
N GLN A 211 4.72 11.38 -14.77
CA GLN A 211 5.88 11.70 -13.93
C GLN A 211 5.57 12.68 -12.80
N ASN A 212 4.31 12.80 -12.40
CA ASN A 212 3.87 13.68 -11.33
C ASN A 212 3.94 12.96 -9.97
N VAL A 213 5.18 12.73 -9.52
CA VAL A 213 5.48 12.00 -8.28
C VAL A 213 5.02 12.78 -7.04
N VAL A 214 5.02 14.11 -7.08
CA VAL A 214 4.58 14.96 -5.96
C VAL A 214 3.09 14.78 -5.68
N ASP A 215 2.23 14.82 -6.70
CA ASP A 215 0.81 14.61 -6.48
C ASP A 215 0.51 13.14 -6.12
N ALA A 216 1.25 12.19 -6.70
CA ALA A 216 1.15 10.77 -6.31
C ALA A 216 1.50 10.55 -4.83
N TYR A 217 2.48 11.29 -4.29
CA TYR A 217 2.85 11.25 -2.87
C TYR A 217 1.68 11.70 -1.98
N TYR A 218 0.98 12.77 -2.35
CA TYR A 218 -0.22 13.20 -1.61
C TYR A 218 -1.36 12.19 -1.70
N LYS A 219 -1.54 11.52 -2.85
CA LYS A 219 -2.52 10.43 -2.98
C LYS A 219 -2.20 9.26 -2.04
N PHE A 220 -0.94 8.88 -1.93
CA PHE A 220 -0.55 7.79 -1.01
C PHE A 220 -0.68 8.16 0.47
N ASN A 221 -0.52 9.44 0.85
CA ASN A 221 -0.87 9.86 2.22
C ASN A 221 -2.37 9.65 2.51
N ALA A 222 -3.24 9.87 1.52
CA ALA A 222 -4.67 9.58 1.65
C ALA A 222 -4.92 8.06 1.74
N VAL A 223 -4.22 7.23 0.96
CA VAL A 223 -4.28 5.75 1.05
C VAL A 223 -3.99 5.27 2.46
N ILE A 224 -2.92 5.76 3.10
CA ILE A 224 -2.58 5.42 4.47
C ILE A 224 -3.67 5.88 5.45
N SER A 225 -4.24 7.07 5.24
CA SER A 225 -5.33 7.58 6.06
C SER A 225 -6.57 6.71 5.97
N TYR A 226 -6.94 6.24 4.78
CA TYR A 226 -8.08 5.33 4.60
C TYR A 226 -7.88 3.98 5.29
N LYS A 227 -6.66 3.43 5.24
CA LYS A 227 -6.30 2.22 5.99
C LYS A 227 -6.47 2.46 7.50
N SER A 228 -5.92 3.56 8.02
CA SER A 228 -6.02 3.91 9.44
C SER A 228 -7.48 4.00 9.89
N SER A 229 -8.34 4.66 9.11
CA SER A 229 -9.77 4.76 9.46
C SER A 229 -10.48 3.40 9.51
N CYS A 230 -10.08 2.43 8.68
CA CYS A 230 -10.58 1.06 8.78
C CYS A 230 -10.07 0.35 10.04
N ASP A 231 -8.79 0.51 10.39
CA ASP A 231 -8.23 -0.07 11.61
C ASP A 231 -8.90 0.51 12.86
N ASP A 232 -9.09 1.83 12.90
CA ASP A 232 -9.75 2.54 14.00
C ASP A 232 -11.17 2.03 14.21
N ALA A 233 -11.92 1.74 13.13
CA ALA A 233 -13.26 1.19 13.23
C ALA A 233 -13.30 -0.16 13.97
N PHE A 234 -12.27 -1.01 13.81
CA PHE A 234 -12.14 -2.25 14.57
C PHE A 234 -11.65 -2.04 15.99
N VAL A 235 -10.72 -1.09 16.22
CA VAL A 235 -10.27 -0.71 17.57
C VAL A 235 -11.44 -0.19 18.42
N GLU A 236 -12.34 0.57 17.80
CA GLU A 236 -13.53 1.14 18.43
C GLU A 236 -14.69 0.15 18.59
N SER A 237 -14.57 -1.08 18.05
CA SER A 237 -15.60 -2.12 18.09
C SER A 237 -15.35 -3.15 19.21
N PRO A 238 -16.03 -3.07 20.37
CA PRO A 238 -15.66 -3.87 21.53
C PRO A 238 -15.93 -5.36 21.35
N GLY A 239 -14.89 -6.17 21.58
CA GLY A 239 -14.97 -7.64 21.56
C GLY A 239 -14.92 -8.25 20.16
N VAL A 240 -14.50 -7.49 19.16
CA VAL A 240 -14.25 -7.96 17.80
C VAL A 240 -12.80 -7.67 17.42
N ASN A 241 -12.14 -8.62 16.76
CA ASN A 241 -10.82 -8.40 16.17
C ASN A 241 -10.96 -8.29 14.65
N MET A 242 -10.08 -7.52 14.01
CA MET A 242 -10.03 -7.44 12.55
C MET A 242 -9.60 -8.80 11.96
N PRO A 243 -10.45 -9.47 11.16
CA PRO A 243 -10.14 -10.81 10.64
C PRO A 243 -9.11 -10.82 9.49
N PHE A 244 -8.74 -9.65 8.97
CA PHE A 244 -7.76 -9.45 7.90
C PHE A 244 -6.62 -8.52 8.33
N SER A 245 -6.31 -8.45 9.63
CA SER A 245 -5.28 -7.55 10.17
C SER A 245 -3.91 -7.72 9.52
N GLN A 246 -3.50 -8.96 9.23
CA GLN A 246 -2.22 -9.23 8.57
C GLN A 246 -2.17 -8.66 7.15
N ASP A 247 -3.25 -8.80 6.39
CA ASP A 247 -3.33 -8.26 5.03
C ASP A 247 -3.43 -6.73 5.02
N SER A 248 -4.11 -6.13 6.02
CA SER A 248 -4.15 -4.68 6.25
C SER A 248 -2.77 -4.14 6.61
N GLU A 249 -2.00 -4.87 7.41
CA GLU A 249 -0.63 -4.53 7.77
C GLU A 249 0.32 -4.60 6.58
N THR A 250 0.24 -5.66 5.77
CA THR A 250 1.01 -5.74 4.53
C THR A 250 0.70 -4.58 3.58
N LEU A 251 -0.57 -4.15 3.49
CA LEU A 251 -0.94 -2.97 2.72
C LEU A 251 -0.32 -1.69 3.28
N PHE A 252 -0.32 -1.51 4.60
CA PHE A 252 0.32 -0.36 5.24
C PHE A 252 1.82 -0.32 4.93
N GLN A 253 2.50 -1.45 4.99
CA GLN A 253 3.92 -1.56 4.66
C GLN A 253 4.21 -1.22 3.20
N LEU A 254 3.44 -1.78 2.25
CA LEU A 254 3.58 -1.46 0.82
C LEU A 254 3.27 0.03 0.53
N GLY A 255 2.22 0.57 1.15
CA GLY A 255 1.86 1.98 1.01
C GLY A 255 2.92 2.93 1.58
N GLY A 256 3.48 2.59 2.75
CA GLY A 256 4.58 3.33 3.37
C GLY A 256 5.88 3.24 2.57
N ASN A 257 6.17 2.08 1.98
CA ASN A 257 7.28 1.93 1.03
C ASN A 257 7.11 2.87 -0.18
N CYS A 258 5.91 2.94 -0.76
CA CYS A 258 5.64 3.88 -1.86
C CYS A 258 5.92 5.33 -1.44
N LEU A 259 5.51 5.75 -0.23
CA LEU A 259 5.81 7.09 0.29
C LEU A 259 7.32 7.32 0.46
N GLY A 260 8.05 6.35 0.98
CA GLY A 260 9.51 6.40 1.12
C GLY A 260 10.22 6.57 -0.22
N ILE A 261 9.85 5.74 -1.22
CA ILE A 261 10.39 5.83 -2.59
C ILE A 261 10.07 7.19 -3.21
N MET A 262 8.81 7.65 -3.11
CA MET A 262 8.41 8.95 -3.66
C MET A 262 9.16 10.10 -2.99
N ASN A 263 9.38 10.04 -1.67
CA ASN A 263 10.19 11.01 -0.95
C ASN A 263 11.64 11.03 -1.47
N GLU A 264 12.23 9.86 -1.70
CA GLU A 264 13.57 9.74 -2.26
C GLU A 264 13.66 10.32 -3.69
N LEU A 265 12.64 10.06 -4.51
CA LEU A 265 12.54 10.62 -5.87
C LEU A 265 12.39 12.14 -5.85
N ILE A 266 11.54 12.68 -4.98
CA ILE A 266 11.29 14.12 -4.90
C ILE A 266 12.55 14.88 -4.46
N ASN A 267 13.31 14.33 -3.51
CA ASN A 267 14.38 15.06 -2.84
C ASN A 267 15.79 14.76 -3.37
N HIS A 268 16.02 13.57 -3.93
CA HIS A 268 17.37 13.09 -4.20
C HIS A 268 17.57 12.61 -5.64
N VAL A 269 16.57 11.97 -6.25
CA VAL A 269 16.64 11.51 -7.64
C VAL A 269 15.98 12.54 -8.56
N LYS A 270 16.77 13.40 -9.20
CA LYS A 270 16.24 14.32 -10.22
C LYS A 270 15.64 13.51 -11.38
N LEU A 271 14.30 13.50 -11.47
CA LEU A 271 13.53 12.99 -12.61
C LEU A 271 13.64 13.94 -13.80
#